data_AF-A0A7C3BP65-F1
#
_entry.id   AF-A0A7C3BP65-F1
#
_cell.length_a   1.000
_cell.length_b   1.000
_cell.length_c   1.000
_cell.angle_alpha   90.00
_cell.angle_beta   90.00
_cell.angle_gamma   90.00
#
_symmetry.space_group_name_H-M   'P 1'
#
loop_
_entity.id
_entity.type
_entity.pdbx_description
1 polymer ?
#
loop_
_entity_poly.entity_id
_entity_poly.type
_entity_poly.pdbx_seq_one_letter_code
_entity_poly.pdbx_strand_id
1 'polypeptide(L)'
;MGTQRKASIRELISDAYRLEARVTQGRLHRNPQDGRWMIGNTHLNEWFDRQAGEDVSLLLIPTESRERGVETRTCHTCGRQYSGSYCPYCRRVRLRLRGE
;
A
#
# COMPACT_ATOMS: atom_id res chain seq x y z
N MET A 1 -7.76 -13.40 -6.29
CA MET A 1 -7.05 -12.09 -6.24
C MET A 1 -6.59 -11.67 -4.83
N GLY A 2 -7.18 -12.17 -3.73
CA GLY A 2 -6.75 -11.82 -2.37
C GLY A 2 -5.38 -12.37 -1.93
N THR A 3 -4.98 -13.56 -2.41
CA THR A 3 -3.70 -14.21 -2.09
C THR A 3 -2.50 -13.50 -2.68
N GLN A 4 -2.57 -13.08 -3.95
CA GLN A 4 -1.50 -12.34 -4.62
C GLN A 4 -1.25 -10.98 -3.96
N ARG A 5 -2.31 -10.26 -3.58
CA ARG A 5 -2.19 -8.98 -2.87
C ARG A 5 -1.52 -9.14 -1.50
N LYS A 6 -1.89 -10.18 -0.74
CA LYS A 6 -1.26 -10.49 0.55
C LYS A 6 0.22 -10.83 0.39
N ALA A 7 0.61 -11.51 -0.68
CA ALA A 7 2.03 -11.78 -1.00
C ALA A 7 2.81 -10.48 -1.31
N SER A 8 2.29 -9.61 -2.18
CA SER A 8 2.95 -8.34 -2.51
C SER A 8 3.09 -7.40 -1.30
N ILE A 9 2.12 -7.40 -0.38
CA ILE A 9 2.23 -6.64 0.87
C ILE A 9 3.37 -7.19 1.75
N ARG A 10 3.54 -8.51 1.82
CA ARG A 10 4.64 -9.12 2.58
C ARG A 10 6.01 -8.82 1.99
N GLU A 11 6.11 -8.84 0.66
CA GLU A 11 7.34 -8.44 -0.05
C GLU A 11 7.71 -7.00 0.27
N LEU A 12 6.75 -6.07 0.14
CA LEU A 12 6.97 -4.66 0.45
C LEU A 12 7.41 -4.42 1.91
N ILE A 13 6.83 -5.16 2.86
CA ILE A 13 7.23 -5.07 4.28
C ILE A 13 8.66 -5.56 4.46
N SER A 14 9.03 -6.63 3.76
CA SER A 14 10.39 -7.16 3.80
C SER A 14 11.39 -6.14 3.25
N ASP A 15 11.04 -5.45 2.17
CA ASP A 15 11.85 -4.37 1.61
C ASP A 15 11.91 -3.14 2.53
N ALA A 16 10.80 -2.79 3.19
CA ALA A 16 10.77 -1.71 4.17
C ALA A 16 11.76 -1.99 5.32
N TYR A 17 11.80 -3.22 5.85
CA TYR A 17 12.78 -3.59 6.87
C TYR A 17 14.24 -3.49 6.39
N ARG A 18 14.52 -3.75 5.10
CA ARG A 18 15.86 -3.56 4.53
C ARG A 18 16.30 -2.10 4.48
N LEU A 19 15.34 -1.18 4.47
CA LEU A 19 15.57 0.27 4.54
C LEU A 19 15.54 0.78 5.98
N GLU A 20 15.66 -0.12 6.98
CA GLU A 20 15.57 0.20 8.40
C GLU A 20 14.23 0.84 8.80
N ALA A 21 13.22 0.76 7.93
CA ALA A 21 11.91 1.31 8.20
C ALA A 21 11.22 0.49 9.30
N ARG A 22 10.45 1.20 10.12
CA ARG A 22 9.59 0.57 11.12
C ARG A 22 8.24 0.26 10.49
N VAL A 23 7.75 -0.95 10.74
CA VAL A 23 6.44 -1.41 10.26
C VAL A 23 5.62 -1.90 11.45
N THR A 24 4.34 -1.52 11.50
CA THR A 24 3.36 -2.11 12.40
C THR A 24 2.18 -2.67 11.60
N GLN A 25 1.69 -3.85 11.98
CA GLN A 25 0.59 -4.52 11.30
C GLN A 25 -0.49 -4.93 12.30
N GLY A 26 -1.75 -4.76 11.92
CA GLY A 26 -2.89 -5.13 12.74
C GLY A 26 -4.16 -4.39 12.34
N ARG A 27 -5.22 -4.61 13.10
CA ARG A 27 -6.46 -3.85 12.93
C ARG A 27 -6.29 -2.46 13.55
N LEU A 28 -6.54 -1.43 12.75
CA LEU A 28 -6.66 -0.06 13.25
C LEU A 28 -7.96 0.05 14.07
N HIS A 29 -7.84 0.46 15.33
CA HIS A 29 -8.97 0.70 16.21
C HIS A 29 -8.63 1.75 17.25
N ARG A 30 -9.65 2.22 17.98
CA ARG A 30 -9.44 3.05 19.17
C ARG A 30 -9.35 2.16 20.38
N ASN A 31 -8.39 2.44 21.26
CA ASN A 31 -8.32 1.87 22.58
C ASN A 31 -9.62 2.22 23.35
N PRO A 32 -10.37 1.25 23.89
CA PRO A 32 -11.61 1.55 24.60
C PRO A 32 -11.39 2.30 25.92
N GLN A 33 -10.22 2.20 26.56
CA GLN A 33 -9.95 2.87 27.83
C GLN A 33 -9.63 4.37 27.69
N ASP A 34 -8.84 4.76 26.68
CA ASP A 34 -8.31 6.12 26.55
C ASP A 34 -8.61 6.78 25.19
N GLY A 35 -9.26 6.07 24.27
CA GLY A 35 -9.64 6.56 22.95
C GLY A 35 -8.50 6.74 21.95
N ARG A 36 -7.24 6.44 22.32
CA ARG A 36 -6.06 6.61 21.46
C ARG A 36 -6.04 5.58 20.34
N TRP A 37 -5.41 5.94 19.21
CA TRP A 37 -5.31 5.04 18.06
C TRP A 37 -4.31 3.90 18.32
N MET A 38 -4.72 2.69 17.93
CA MET A 38 -3.92 1.48 18.02
C MET A 38 -3.93 0.70 16.71
N ILE A 39 -2.81 0.08 16.38
CA ILE A 39 -2.70 -0.95 15.34
C ILE A 39 -2.34 -2.27 16.04
N GLY A 40 -3.29 -3.22 16.05
CA GLY A 40 -3.14 -4.40 16.91
C GLY A 40 -2.92 -3.95 18.36
N ASN A 41 -1.86 -4.42 19.02
CA ASN A 41 -1.56 -4.01 20.40
C ASN A 41 -0.59 -2.82 20.49
N THR A 42 -0.28 -2.15 19.38
CA THR A 42 0.67 -1.02 19.35
C THR A 42 -0.06 0.32 19.46
N HIS A 43 0.27 1.12 20.47
CA HIS A 43 -0.17 2.52 20.56
C HIS A 43 0.57 3.37 19.53
N LEU A 44 -0.17 4.07 18.66
CA LEU A 44 0.46 4.86 17.61
C LEU A 44 1.26 6.05 18.13
N ASN A 45 0.81 6.70 19.21
CA ASN A 45 1.56 7.82 19.80
C ASN A 45 2.95 7.36 20.27
N GLU A 46 3.03 6.28 21.04
CA GLU A 46 4.31 5.73 21.51
C GLU A 46 5.21 5.26 20.35
N TRP A 47 4.60 4.81 19.26
CA TRP A 47 5.32 4.43 18.05
C TRP A 47 5.91 5.64 17.32
N PHE A 48 5.16 6.74 17.24
CA PHE A 48 5.60 8.02 16.65
C PHE A 48 6.59 8.78 17.53
N ASP A 49 6.45 8.74 18.86
CA ASP A 49 7.35 9.45 19.79
C ASP A 49 8.81 9.06 19.56
N ARG A 50 9.07 7.81 19.13
CA ARG A 50 10.41 7.32 18.80
C ARG A 50 11.01 7.90 17.51
N GLN A 51 10.23 8.67 16.75
CA GLN A 51 10.63 9.33 15.50
C GLN A 51 10.38 10.84 15.59
N ALA A 52 10.17 11.36 16.81
CA ALA A 52 9.90 12.78 17.02
C ALA A 52 11.10 13.61 16.54
N GLY A 53 10.83 14.57 15.64
CA GLY A 53 11.85 15.44 15.05
C GLY A 53 12.53 14.90 13.80
N GLU A 54 12.16 13.72 13.32
CA GLU A 54 12.64 13.16 12.05
C GLU A 54 11.65 13.41 10.91
N ASP A 55 12.15 13.57 9.68
CA ASP A 55 11.33 13.57 8.48
C ASP A 55 10.93 12.14 8.12
N VAL A 56 9.64 11.83 8.24
CA VAL A 56 9.13 10.46 8.07
C VAL A 56 8.13 10.35 6.93
N SER A 57 8.16 9.20 6.24
CA SER A 57 7.13 8.80 5.26
C SER A 57 6.24 7.70 5.83
N LEU A 58 4.92 7.88 5.79
CA LEU A 58 3.94 6.92 6.31
C LEU A 58 3.17 6.25 5.17
N LEU A 59 3.19 4.90 5.14
CA LEU A 59 2.44 4.11 4.18
C LEU A 59 1.37 3.25 4.89
N LEU A 60 0.10 3.57 4.66
CA LEU A 60 -1.03 2.82 5.22
C LEU A 60 -1.66 1.94 4.14
N ILE A 61 -1.50 0.62 4.27
CA ILE A 61 -2.05 -0.35 3.31
C ILE A 61 -3.13 -1.18 4.00
N PRO A 62 -4.41 -1.03 3.61
CA PRO A 62 -5.46 -1.92 4.09
C PRO A 62 -5.15 -3.37 3.70
N THR A 63 -5.02 -4.29 4.65
CA THR A 63 -4.69 -5.70 4.36
C THR A 63 -5.86 -6.46 3.76
N GLU A 64 -7.07 -6.11 4.22
CA GLU A 64 -8.34 -6.61 3.70
C GLU A 64 -8.87 -5.58 2.71
N SER A 65 -9.11 -6.01 1.48
CA SER A 65 -9.80 -5.19 0.50
C SER A 65 -11.25 -5.05 0.96
N ARG A 66 -11.61 -3.93 1.61
CA ARG A 66 -12.96 -3.40 1.36
C ARG A 66 -12.98 -3.21 -0.15
N GLU A 67 -13.90 -3.82 -0.87
CA GLU A 67 -14.07 -3.66 -2.32
C GLU A 67 -14.39 -2.18 -2.63
N ARG A 68 -13.43 -1.28 -2.42
CA ARG A 68 -13.36 -0.05 -3.18
C ARG A 68 -12.95 -0.57 -4.54
N GLY A 69 -13.96 -0.75 -5.40
CA GLY A 69 -13.77 -1.14 -6.79
C GLY A 69 -12.56 -0.40 -7.30
N VAL A 70 -11.56 -1.15 -7.75
CA VAL A 70 -10.28 -0.58 -8.16
C VAL A 70 -10.60 0.55 -9.12
N GLU A 71 -10.24 1.79 -8.77
CA GLU A 71 -10.67 2.96 -9.53
C GLU A 71 -10.15 2.78 -10.96
N THR A 72 -11.08 2.47 -11.86
CA THR A 72 -10.75 2.22 -13.25
C THR A 72 -10.71 3.55 -13.96
N ARG A 73 -9.68 3.73 -14.76
CA ARG A 73 -9.49 4.91 -15.61
C ARG A 73 -9.50 4.44 -17.06
N THR A 74 -10.05 5.27 -17.94
CA THR A 74 -10.06 5.00 -19.38
C THR A 74 -8.74 5.43 -19.97
N CYS A 75 -8.09 4.54 -20.73
CA CYS A 75 -6.85 4.89 -21.43
C CYS A 75 -7.17 5.87 -22.57
N HIS A 76 -6.59 7.08 -22.52
CA HIS A 76 -6.76 8.08 -23.59
C HIS A 76 -6.11 7.68 -24.93
N THR A 77 -5.29 6.63 -24.97
CA THR A 77 -4.65 6.14 -26.20
C THR A 77 -5.47 5.05 -26.88
N CYS A 78 -6.03 4.09 -26.13
CA CYS A 78 -6.71 2.92 -26.72
C CYS A 78 -8.15 2.72 -26.26
N GLY A 79 -8.68 3.60 -25.41
CA GLY A 79 -10.07 3.54 -24.92
C GLY A 79 -10.37 2.43 -23.91
N ARG A 80 -9.43 1.53 -23.61
CA ARG A 80 -9.64 0.44 -22.65
C ARG A 80 -9.63 0.95 -21.21
N GLN A 81 -10.53 0.42 -20.38
CA GLN A 81 -10.47 0.59 -18.94
C GLN A 81 -9.26 -0.17 -18.39
N TYR A 82 -8.56 0.45 -17.44
CA TYR A 82 -7.45 -0.17 -16.73
C TYR A 82 -7.37 0.32 -15.29
N SER A 83 -6.69 -0.46 -14.47
CA SER A 83 -6.29 -0.10 -13.12
C SER A 83 -4.77 -0.03 -13.01
N GLY A 84 -4.27 0.86 -12.16
CA GLY A 84 -2.83 1.10 -11.97
C GLY A 84 -2.33 2.40 -12.61
N SER A 85 -1.01 2.61 -12.56
CA SER A 85 -0.36 3.85 -13.00
C SER A 85 -0.30 4.00 -14.53
N TYR A 86 -0.33 2.90 -15.28
CA TYR A 86 -0.23 2.91 -16.74
C TYR A 86 -1.13 1.85 -17.39
N CYS A 87 -1.61 2.14 -18.61
CA CYS A 87 -2.40 1.18 -19.38
C CYS A 87 -1.52 -0.05 -19.76
N PRO A 88 -1.86 -1.26 -19.29
CA PRO A 88 -1.03 -2.43 -19.50
C PRO A 88 -1.00 -2.87 -20.98
N TYR A 89 -2.09 -2.64 -21.71
CA TYR A 89 -2.16 -2.94 -23.14
C TYR A 89 -1.20 -2.05 -23.94
N CYS A 90 -1.29 -0.73 -23.79
CA CYS A 90 -0.40 0.19 -24.47
C CYS A 90 1.06 0.02 -24.06
N ARG A 91 1.33 -0.30 -22.78
CA ARG A 91 2.68 -0.61 -22.32
C ARG A 91 3.25 -1.84 -23.03
N ARG A 92 2.48 -2.93 -23.11
CA ARG A 92 2.90 -4.16 -23.81
C ARG A 92 3.15 -3.93 -25.30
N VAL A 93 2.27 -3.18 -25.97
CA VAL A 93 2.46 -2.84 -27.38
C VAL A 93 3.73 -2.01 -27.57
N ARG A 94 4.00 -1.02 -26.71
CA ARG A 94 5.22 -0.21 -26.77
C ARG A 94 6.49 -1.05 -26.58
N LEU A 95 6.50 -1.98 -25.62
CA LEU A 95 7.63 -2.90 -25.41
C LEU A 95 7.88 -3.75 -26.67
N ARG A 96 6.81 -4.35 -27.22
CA ARG A 96 6.91 -5.12 -28.46
C ARG A 96 7.45 -4.30 -29.64
N LEU A 97 7.02 -3.05 -29.78
CA LEU A 97 7.50 -2.16 -30.85
C LEU A 97 8.97 -1.73 -30.65
N ARG A 98 9.50 -1.82 -29.42
CA ARG A 98 10.90 -1.57 -29.11
C ARG A 98 11.78 -2.82 -29.17
N GLY A 99 11.21 -3.99 -29.39
CA GLY A 99 11.92 -5.26 -29.41
C GLY A 99 12.31 -5.78 -28.02
N GLU A 100 11.62 -5.32 -26.97
CA GLU A 100 11.76 -5.77 -25.57
C GLU A 100 10.65 -6.76 -25.17
#